data_AF-A0A522S0D7-F1
#
_entry.id   AF-A0A522S0D7-F1
#
_cell.length_a   1.000
_cell.length_b   1.000
_cell.length_c   1.000
_cell.angle_alpha   90.00
_cell.angle_beta   90.00
_cell.angle_gamma   90.00
#
_symmetry.space_group_name_H-M   'P 1'
#
loop_
_entity.id
_entity.type
_entity.pdbx_description
1 polymer ?
#
loop_
_entity_poly.entity_id
_entity_poly.type
_entity_poly.pdbx_seq_one_letter_code
_entity_poly.pdbx_strand_id
1 'polypeptide(L)' 'MDTNEMRAKSAQELTDHIADLRREQFSLRMQKAQGQATQTHQFARVRREIARAATILGQKQMGQKQTHGAA' A
#
# COMPACT_ATOMS: atom_id res chain seq x y z
N MET A 1 -1.93 1.72 -9.83
CA MET A 1 -1.09 0.53 -9.99
C MET A 1 -1.95 -0.70 -10.13
N ASP A 2 -1.58 -1.56 -11.05
CA ASP A 2 -2.16 -2.89 -11.18
C ASP A 2 -1.51 -3.88 -10.21
N THR A 3 -2.30 -4.83 -9.74
CA THR A 3 -1.88 -5.83 -8.73
C THR A 3 -0.66 -6.64 -9.19
N ASN A 4 -0.51 -6.84 -10.50
CA ASN A 4 0.61 -7.59 -11.07
C ASN A 4 1.95 -6.85 -10.92
N GLU A 5 1.96 -5.53 -11.13
CA GLU A 5 3.16 -4.69 -10.93
C GLU A 5 3.59 -4.70 -9.46
N MET A 6 2.62 -4.67 -8.54
CA MET A 6 2.89 -4.71 -7.10
C MET A 6 3.51 -6.06 -6.66
N ARG A 7 3.19 -7.17 -7.35
CA ARG A 7 3.82 -8.47 -7.07
C ARG A 7 5.27 -8.56 -7.55
N ALA A 8 5.62 -7.84 -8.61
CA ALA A 8 6.99 -7.80 -9.14
C ALA A 8 7.96 -7.04 -8.20
N LYS A 9 7.46 -6.07 -7.44
CA LYS A 9 8.25 -5.31 -6.45
C LYS A 9 8.78 -6.19 -5.31
N SER A 10 9.92 -5.79 -4.75
CA SER A 10 10.49 -6.37 -3.53
C SER A 10 9.66 -6.01 -2.28
N ALA A 11 9.90 -6.73 -1.17
CA ALA A 11 9.23 -6.46 0.10
C ALA A 11 9.56 -5.05 0.65
N GLN A 12 10.79 -4.59 0.44
CA GLN A 12 11.23 -3.25 0.83
C GLN A 12 10.50 -2.17 0.01
N GLU A 13 10.49 -2.31 -1.32
CA GLU A 13 9.79 -1.36 -2.20
C GLU A 13 8.28 -1.33 -1.94
N LEU A 14 7.67 -2.45 -1.56
CA LEU A 14 6.27 -2.48 -1.13
C LEU A 14 6.04 -1.72 0.18
N THR A 15 7.00 -1.80 1.11
CA THR A 15 6.92 -1.09 2.39
C THR A 15 7.06 0.41 2.18
N ASP A 16 8.00 0.82 1.33
CA ASP A 16 8.20 2.22 0.97
C ASP A 16 6.99 2.78 0.22
N HIS A 17 6.42 2.00 -0.73
CA HIS A 17 5.19 2.37 -1.43
C HIS A 17 4.00 2.56 -0.47
N ILE A 18 3.87 1.72 0.55
CA ILE A 18 2.84 1.90 1.61
C ILE A 18 3.08 3.18 2.39
N ALA A 19 4.33 3.52 2.71
CA ALA A 19 4.66 4.75 3.43
C ALA A 19 4.27 5.99 2.62
N ASP A 20 4.54 6.00 1.32
CA ASP A 20 4.17 7.10 0.43
C ASP A 20 2.64 7.23 0.28
N LEU A 21 1.92 6.11 0.11
CA LEU A 21 0.45 6.13 0.08
C LEU A 21 -0.16 6.65 1.39
N ARG A 22 0.48 6.40 2.55
CA ARG A 22 0.03 6.95 3.84
C ARG A 22 0.26 8.46 3.92
N ARG A 23 1.35 8.98 3.35
CA ARG A 23 1.57 10.42 3.22
C ARG A 23 0.52 11.05 2.31
N GLU A 24 0.23 10.44 1.15
CA GLU A 24 -0.85 10.88 0.26
C GLU A 24 -2.21 10.90 0.99
N GLN A 25 -2.52 9.85 1.75
CA GLN A 25 -3.74 9.78 2.56
C GLN A 25 -3.82 10.90 3.60
N PHE A 26 -2.70 11.28 4.23
CA PHE A 26 -2.64 12.38 5.17
C PHE A 26 -2.91 13.71 4.48
N SER A 27 -2.25 13.98 3.35
CA SER A 27 -2.47 15.17 2.54
C SER A 27 -3.92 15.30 2.08
N LEU A 28 -4.55 14.21 1.63
CA LEU A 28 -5.97 14.20 1.25
C LEU A 28 -6.87 14.54 2.46
N ARG A 29 -6.57 14.00 3.65
CA ARG A 29 -7.31 14.35 4.88
C ARG A 29 -7.15 15.82 5.25
N MET A 30 -5.95 16.38 5.10
CA MET A 30 -5.69 17.80 5.34
C MET A 30 -6.43 18.70 4.35
N GLN A 31 -6.42 18.37 3.06
CA GLN A 31 -7.18 19.10 2.04
C GLN A 31 -8.69 19.08 2.32
N LYS A 32 -9.22 17.93 2.76
CA LYS A 32 -10.63 17.82 3.15
C LYS A 32 -10.94 18.68 4.38
N ALA A 33 -10.05 18.70 5.37
CA ALA A 33 -10.22 19.53 6.57
C ALA A 33 -10.15 21.04 6.26
N GLN A 34 -9.36 21.43 5.25
CA GLN A 34 -9.27 22.82 4.76
C GLN A 34 -10.50 23.26 3.95
N GLY A 35 -11.46 22.37 3.68
CA GLY A 35 -12.65 22.69 2.88
C GLY A 35 -12.37 22.89 1.39
N GLN A 36 -11.20 22.47 0.90
CA GLN A 36 -10.92 22.45 -0.53
C GLN A 36 -11.76 21.38 -1.23
N ALA A 37 -12.07 21.58 -2.51
CA ALA A 37 -12.76 20.59 -3.33
C ALA A 37 -11.92 19.32 -3.47
N THR A 38 -12.11 18.38 -2.55
CA THR A 38 -11.35 17.12 -2.55
C THR A 38 -11.97 16.11 -3.50
N GLN A 39 -11.11 15.51 -4.31
CA GLN A 39 -11.43 14.37 -5.15
C GLN A 39 -11.75 13.14 -4.26
N THR A 40 -13.02 12.95 -3.90
CA THR A 40 -13.48 11.90 -2.99
C THR A 40 -13.11 10.49 -3.43
N HIS A 41 -13.00 10.25 -4.74
CA HIS A 41 -12.54 8.98 -5.31
C HIS A 41 -11.10 8.64 -4.93
N GLN A 42 -10.24 9.64 -4.69
CA GLN A 42 -8.83 9.44 -4.32
C GLN A 42 -8.70 8.78 -2.95
N PHE A 43 -9.58 9.10 -1.98
CA PHE A 43 -9.57 8.42 -0.69
C PHE A 43 -9.81 6.91 -0.82
N ALA A 44 -10.78 6.53 -1.67
CA ALA A 44 -11.10 5.13 -1.89
C ALA A 44 -9.98 4.42 -2.67
N ARG A 45 -9.37 5.11 -3.65
CA ARG A 45 -8.20 4.62 -4.39
C ARG A 45 -7.03 4.33 -3.44
N VAL A 46 -6.60 5.32 -2.65
CA VAL A 46 -5.45 5.20 -1.74
C VAL A 46 -5.67 4.11 -0.70
N ARG A 47 -6.85 4.02 -0.07
CA ARG A 47 -7.17 2.94 0.88
C ARG A 47 -7.06 1.55 0.25
N ARG A 48 -7.60 1.37 -0.96
CA ARG A 48 -7.53 0.08 -1.67
C ARG A 48 -6.10 -0.26 -2.06
N GLU A 49 -5.30 0.73 -2.44
CA GLU A 49 -3.91 0.52 -2.83
C GLU A 49 -3.04 0.11 -1.64
N ILE A 50 -3.21 0.74 -0.48
CA ILE A 50 -2.57 0.32 0.78
C ILE A 50 -2.96 -1.11 1.12
N ALA A 51 -4.25 -1.45 1.06
CA ALA A 51 -4.72 -2.80 1.37
C ALA A 51 -4.08 -3.86 0.44
N ARG A 52 -4.06 -3.61 -0.88
CA ARG A 52 -3.42 -4.51 -1.85
C ARG A 52 -1.92 -4.68 -1.58
N ALA A 53 -1.20 -3.58 -1.32
CA ALA A 53 0.23 -3.63 -1.02
C ALA A 53 0.51 -4.44 0.25
N ALA A 54 -0.27 -4.20 1.31
CA ALA A 54 -0.14 -4.91 2.58
C ALA A 54 -0.43 -6.42 2.42
N THR A 55 -1.44 -6.80 1.64
CA THR A 55 -1.74 -8.20 1.35
C THR A 55 -0.57 -8.89 0.62
N ILE A 56 -0.02 -8.27 -0.42
CA ILE A 56 1.11 -8.84 -1.18
C ILE A 56 2.36 -8.94 -0.29
N LEU A 57 2.61 -7.94 0.55
CA LEU A 57 3.71 -7.96 1.51
C LEU A 57 3.55 -9.14 2.49
N GLY A 58 2.35 -9.33 3.04
CA GLY A 58 2.03 -10.48 3.89
C GLY A 58 2.21 -11.82 3.18
N GLN A 59 1.79 -11.93 1.91
CA GLN A 59 2.01 -13.13 1.09
C GLN A 59 3.50 -13.42 0.88
N LYS A 60 4.32 -12.40 0.60
CA LYS A 60 5.78 -12.55 0.45
C LYS A 60 6.45 -12.98 1.77
N GLN A 61 6.04 -12.40 2.89
CA GLN A 61 6.56 -12.76 4.21
C GLN A 61 6.17 -14.19 4.63
N MET A 62 4.94 -14.63 4.32
CA MET A 62 4.49 -16.00 4.59
C MET A 62 5.23 -17.02 3.72
N GLY A 63 5.47 -16.72 2.44
CA GLY A 63 6.26 -17.57 1.55
C GLY A 63 7.72 -17.70 2.01
N GLN A 64 8.32 -16.63 2.55
CA GLN A 64 9.67 -16.67 3.13
C GLN A 64 9.75 -17.47 4.45
N LYS A 65 8.70 -17.44 5.28
CA LYS A 65 8.66 -18.20 6.53
C LYS A 65 8.59 -19.71 6.31
N GLN A 66 8.08 -20.18 5.18
CA GLN A 66 8.00 -21.61 4.84
C GLN A 66 9.34 -22.22 4.43
N THR A 67 10.32 -21.41 3.97
CA THR A 67 11.61 -21.94 3.50
C THR A 67 12.66 -22.11 4.61
N HIS A 68 12.48 -21.47 5.76
CA HIS A 68 13.43 -21.55 6.90
C HIS A 68 13.01 -22.52 8.00
N GLY A 69 11.86 -23.21 7.86
CA GLY A 69 11.35 -24.19 8.85
C GLY A 69 11.60 -25.65 8.49
N ALA A 70 12.33 -25.93 7.40
CA ALA A 70 12.67 -27.27 6.95
C ALA A 70 14.20 -27.41 6.84
N ALA A 71 14.88 -27.45 7.99
CA ALA A 71 16.26 -27.89 8.13
C ALA A 71 16.44 -28.50 9.53
#